data_AF-A0A933GGI1-F1
#
_entry.id   AF-A0A933GGI1-F1
#
_cell.length_a   1.000
_cell.length_b   1.000
_cell.length_c   1.000
_cell.angle_alpha   90.00
_cell.angle_beta   90.00
_cell.angle_gamma   90.00
#
_symmetry.space_group_name_H-M   'P 1'
#
loop_
_entity.id
_entity.type
_entity.pdbx_description
1 polymer ?
#
loop_
_entity_poly.entity_id
_entity_poly.type
_entity_poly.pdbx_seq_one_letter_code
_entity_poly.pdbx_strand_id
1 'polypeptide(L)'
;MDMPERIRVVVAKAGLDGHDRGAKVIARFLRDAGMEVIYTGIRQTPEAIVRVALQEDADVIGLSILSGAHGVVCEHVMELLRSHGMEHVLVVIGGTVPRQDVPVLKEMGVAGVFGPGSPMPEIVEFIREGVRSRRQPGARTLDAAT
;
A
#
# COMPACT_ATOMS: atom_id res chain seq x y z
N MET A 1 5.01 -29.02 -3.27
CA MET A 1 4.49 -28.18 -4.36
C MET A 1 4.64 -26.75 -3.87
N ASP A 2 5.58 -26.00 -4.43
CA ASP A 2 5.67 -24.56 -4.18
C ASP A 2 4.38 -23.91 -4.70
N MET A 3 3.53 -23.44 -3.79
CA MET A 3 2.48 -22.50 -4.19
C MET A 3 3.19 -21.21 -4.64
N PRO A 4 2.77 -20.57 -5.74
CA PRO A 4 3.26 -19.23 -6.04
C PRO A 4 3.03 -18.35 -4.82
N GLU A 5 4.11 -17.72 -4.34
CA GLU A 5 4.13 -16.96 -3.09
C GLU A 5 3.11 -15.81 -3.20
N ARG A 6 1.98 -15.98 -2.50
CA ARG A 6 0.85 -15.04 -2.55
C ARG A 6 1.31 -13.68 -2.05
N ILE A 7 0.86 -12.63 -2.72
CA ILE A 7 1.11 -11.26 -2.28
C ILE A 7 0.37 -11.04 -0.96
N ARG A 8 1.10 -10.62 0.08
CA ARG A 8 0.55 -10.26 1.39
C ARG A 8 0.34 -8.76 1.47
N VAL A 9 -0.90 -8.36 1.77
CA VAL A 9 -1.32 -6.96 1.82
C VAL A 9 -1.84 -6.61 3.21
N VAL A 10 -1.20 -5.65 3.86
CA VAL A 10 -1.74 -5.01 5.07
C VAL A 10 -2.61 -3.85 4.64
N VAL A 11 -3.93 -3.97 4.85
CA VAL A 11 -4.89 -2.88 4.64
C VAL A 11 -5.12 -2.19 5.97
N ALA A 12 -4.71 -0.92 6.08
CA ALA A 12 -4.71 -0.19 7.32
C ALA A 12 -5.44 1.15 7.24
N LYS A 13 -6.04 1.54 8.37
CA LYS A 13 -6.59 2.88 8.58
C LYS A 13 -5.83 3.59 9.69
N ALA A 14 -5.10 4.62 9.31
CA ALA A 14 -4.26 5.37 10.22
C ALA A 14 -5.02 6.47 11.00
N GLY A 15 -4.55 6.77 12.20
CA GLY A 15 -4.95 7.95 12.96
C GLY A 15 -6.34 7.85 13.60
N LEU A 16 -7.16 8.90 13.50
CA LEU A 16 -8.52 8.91 14.08
C LEU A 16 -9.62 8.59 13.05
N ASP A 17 -9.25 8.15 11.84
CA ASP A 17 -10.18 7.93 10.75
C ASP A 17 -11.10 6.71 11.00
N GLY A 18 -12.39 6.99 11.22
CA GLY A 18 -13.44 5.99 11.43
C GLY A 18 -14.10 5.46 10.14
N HIS A 19 -13.74 5.97 8.96
CA HIS A 19 -14.41 5.61 7.70
C HIS A 19 -13.96 4.26 7.14
N ASP A 20 -14.49 3.17 7.65
CA ASP A 20 -14.03 1.82 7.34
C ASP A 20 -14.55 1.22 6.03
N ARG A 21 -15.63 1.76 5.45
CA ARG A 21 -16.30 1.17 4.28
C ARG A 21 -15.35 0.91 3.12
N GLY A 22 -14.58 1.91 2.72
CA GLY A 22 -13.64 1.79 1.59
C GLY A 22 -12.57 0.73 1.83
N ALA A 23 -11.97 0.74 3.03
CA ALA A 23 -10.95 -0.23 3.45
C ALA A 23 -11.50 -1.67 3.46
N LYS A 24 -12.73 -1.87 3.93
CA LYS A 24 -13.39 -3.20 3.93
C LYS A 24 -13.69 -3.70 2.52
N VAL A 25 -14.15 -2.81 1.63
CA VAL A 25 -14.42 -3.17 0.22
C VAL A 25 -13.12 -3.57 -0.49
N ILE A 26 -12.06 -2.76 -0.38
CA ILE A 26 -10.79 -3.09 -1.03
C ILE A 26 -10.18 -4.37 -0.45
N ALA A 27 -10.24 -4.56 0.87
CA ALA A 27 -9.73 -5.78 1.50
C ALA A 27 -10.46 -7.04 1.01
N ARG A 28 -11.78 -6.95 0.78
CA ARG A 28 -12.53 -8.05 0.14
C ARG A 28 -12.09 -8.26 -1.30
N PHE A 29 -12.01 -7.20 -2.09
CA PHE A 29 -11.65 -7.29 -3.51
C PHE A 29 -10.24 -7.88 -3.72
N LEU A 30 -9.27 -7.48 -2.91
CA LEU A 30 -7.90 -8.01 -2.97
C LEU A 30 -7.85 -9.51 -2.61
N ARG A 31 -8.66 -9.96 -1.63
CA ARG A 31 -8.82 -11.40 -1.32
C ARG A 31 -9.45 -12.17 -2.47
N ASP A 32 -10.50 -11.62 -3.07
CA ASP A 32 -11.17 -12.22 -4.24
C ASP A 32 -10.20 -12.32 -5.44
N ALA A 33 -9.21 -11.42 -5.52
CA ALA A 33 -8.12 -11.46 -6.50
C ALA A 33 -6.96 -12.42 -6.15
N GLY A 34 -7.07 -13.18 -5.06
CA GLY A 34 -6.13 -14.23 -4.65
C GLY A 34 -5.00 -13.78 -3.72
N MET A 35 -5.02 -12.53 -3.24
CA MET A 35 -4.03 -12.01 -2.28
C MET A 35 -4.37 -12.43 -0.86
N GLU A 36 -3.33 -12.54 -0.02
CA GLU A 36 -3.50 -12.67 1.42
C GLU A 36 -3.64 -11.27 2.02
N VAL A 37 -4.72 -11.02 2.75
CA VAL A 37 -5.05 -9.66 3.20
C VAL A 37 -5.25 -9.61 4.70
N ILE A 38 -4.45 -8.78 5.35
CA ILE A 38 -4.52 -8.48 6.78
C ILE A 38 -5.18 -7.12 6.93
N TYR A 39 -6.41 -7.10 7.45
CA TYR A 39 -7.12 -5.86 7.77
C TYR A 39 -6.88 -5.50 9.23
N THR A 40 -6.23 -4.36 9.49
CA THR A 40 -5.80 -3.98 10.85
C THR A 40 -6.90 -3.33 11.70
N GLY A 41 -8.10 -3.14 11.14
CA GLY A 41 -9.17 -2.39 11.77
C GLY A 41 -9.01 -0.88 11.60
N ILE A 42 -9.66 -0.12 12.48
CA ILE A 42 -9.64 1.34 12.47
C ILE A 42 -8.65 1.88 13.48
N ARG A 43 -8.29 3.15 13.31
CA ARG A 43 -7.51 3.95 14.25
C ARG A 43 -6.15 3.39 14.67
N GLN A 44 -5.39 2.91 13.69
CA GLN A 44 -4.05 2.40 13.91
C GLN A 44 -3.01 3.52 13.89
N THR A 45 -1.97 3.42 14.71
CA THR A 45 -0.81 4.33 14.63
C THR A 45 0.15 3.85 13.52
N PRO A 46 0.97 4.73 12.93
CA PRO A 46 2.00 4.33 11.98
C PRO A 46 2.88 3.18 12.47
N GLU A 47 3.29 3.21 13.74
CA GLU A 47 4.11 2.17 14.38
C GLU A 47 3.37 0.84 14.47
N ALA A 48 2.07 0.87 14.77
CA ALA A 48 1.26 -0.34 14.79
C ALA A 48 1.11 -0.94 13.38
N ILE A 49 0.92 -0.11 12.36
CA ILE A 49 0.80 -0.54 10.96
C ILE A 49 2.11 -1.19 10.50
N VAL A 50 3.24 -0.54 10.72
CA VAL A 50 4.56 -1.04 10.32
C VAL A 50 4.93 -2.31 11.09
N ARG A 51 4.60 -2.39 12.39
CA ARG A 51 4.80 -3.61 13.18
C ARG A 51 4.02 -4.79 12.61
N VAL A 52 2.75 -4.60 12.23
CA VAL A 52 1.96 -5.66 11.58
C VAL A 52 2.60 -6.05 10.24
N ALA A 53 3.01 -5.07 9.42
CA ALA A 53 3.67 -5.36 8.15
C ALA A 53 4.96 -6.19 8.34
N LEU A 54 5.75 -5.89 9.38
CA LEU A 54 6.95 -6.65 9.72
C LEU A 54 6.62 -8.07 10.20
N GLN A 55 5.62 -8.22 11.07
CA GLN A 55 5.24 -9.52 11.65
C GLN A 55 4.65 -10.47 10.62
N GLU A 56 3.87 -9.92 9.68
CA GLU A 56 3.18 -10.67 8.63
C GLU A 56 4.02 -10.82 7.36
N ASP A 57 5.26 -10.32 7.35
CA ASP A 57 6.14 -10.32 6.17
C ASP A 57 5.41 -9.76 4.93
N ALA A 58 4.87 -8.55 5.07
CA ALA A 58 3.98 -7.96 4.08
C ALA A 58 4.73 -7.44 2.85
N ASP A 59 4.20 -7.70 1.66
CA ASP A 59 4.70 -7.11 0.42
C ASP A 59 4.16 -5.70 0.19
N VAL A 60 2.98 -5.40 0.74
CA VAL A 60 2.21 -4.19 0.45
C VAL A 60 1.59 -3.65 1.72
N ILE A 61 1.65 -2.33 1.88
CA ILE A 61 0.79 -1.60 2.82
C ILE A 61 -0.17 -0.72 2.01
N GLY A 62 -1.47 -1.02 2.14
CA GLY A 62 -2.55 -0.20 1.63
C GLY A 62 -3.12 0.70 2.72
N LEU A 63 -2.78 1.99 2.69
CA LEU A 63 -3.30 2.99 3.62
C LEU A 63 -4.65 3.54 3.12
N SER A 64 -5.67 3.55 3.97
CA SER A 64 -6.95 4.20 3.69
C SER A 64 -7.13 5.42 4.60
N ILE A 65 -7.06 6.62 4.01
CA ILE A 65 -7.05 7.90 4.72
C ILE A 65 -8.10 8.85 4.15
N LEU A 66 -9.08 9.22 4.96
CA LEU A 66 -10.12 10.21 4.62
C LEU A 66 -10.08 11.44 5.53
N SER A 67 -9.15 11.49 6.49
CA SER A 67 -9.03 12.55 7.50
C SER A 67 -8.23 13.78 7.05
N GLY A 68 -7.62 13.75 5.86
CA GLY A 68 -6.68 14.78 5.40
C GLY A 68 -5.29 14.70 6.04
N ALA A 69 -5.03 13.67 6.87
CA ALA A 69 -3.73 13.47 7.52
C ALA A 69 -2.72 12.68 6.68
N HIS A 70 -2.95 12.52 5.37
CA HIS A 70 -2.16 11.64 4.51
C HIS A 70 -0.68 12.01 4.45
N GLY A 71 -0.32 13.29 4.39
CA GLY A 71 1.07 13.72 4.36
C GLY A 71 1.85 13.23 5.59
N VAL A 72 1.42 13.63 6.78
CA VAL A 72 2.08 13.29 8.06
C VAL A 72 2.09 11.77 8.30
N VAL A 73 0.98 11.09 8.00
CA VAL A 73 0.91 9.63 8.17
C VAL A 73 1.86 8.91 7.21
N CYS A 74 1.85 9.28 5.92
CA CYS A 74 2.71 8.64 4.94
C CYS A 74 4.18 8.90 5.23
N GLU A 75 4.56 10.14 5.54
CA GLU A 75 5.94 10.48 5.94
C GLU A 75 6.44 9.56 7.07
N HIS A 76 5.67 9.47 8.16
CA HIS A 76 6.05 8.66 9.30
C HIS A 76 6.09 7.15 8.99
N VAL A 77 5.12 6.63 8.23
CA VAL A 77 5.14 5.22 7.79
C VAL A 77 6.38 4.94 6.93
N MET A 78 6.71 5.82 5.99
CA MET A 78 7.88 5.64 5.11
C MET A 78 9.20 5.70 5.90
N GLU A 79 9.31 6.60 6.88
CA GLU A 79 10.46 6.65 7.80
C GLU A 79 10.64 5.38 8.62
N LEU A 80 9.54 4.87 9.18
CA LEU A 80 9.55 3.63 9.96
C LEU A 80 9.90 2.42 9.10
N LEU A 81 9.40 2.33 7.86
CA LEU A 81 9.79 1.26 6.93
C LEU A 81 11.29 1.30 6.64
N ARG A 82 11.85 2.50 6.35
CA ARG A 82 13.30 2.66 6.14
C ARG A 82 14.10 2.23 7.36
N SER A 83 13.70 2.63 8.57
CA SER A 83 14.43 2.28 9.80
C SER A 83 14.42 0.78 10.12
N HIS A 84 13.44 0.04 9.60
CA HIS A 84 13.35 -1.42 9.73
C HIS A 84 13.89 -2.17 8.49
N GLY A 85 14.48 -1.50 7.51
CA GLY A 85 15.00 -2.13 6.28
C GLY A 85 13.90 -2.68 5.35
N MET A 86 12.67 -2.17 5.47
CA MET A 86 11.49 -2.63 4.73
C MET A 86 11.19 -1.78 3.48
N GLU A 87 12.24 -1.25 2.82
CA GLU A 87 12.10 -0.41 1.63
C GLU A 87 11.54 -1.15 0.41
N HIS A 88 11.55 -2.49 0.45
CA HIS A 88 10.94 -3.36 -0.54
C HIS A 88 9.41 -3.43 -0.41
N VAL A 89 8.80 -2.92 0.65
CA VAL A 89 7.35 -2.91 0.83
C VAL A 89 6.71 -1.85 -0.05
N LEU A 90 5.75 -2.25 -0.87
CA LEU A 90 4.98 -1.35 -1.72
C LEU A 90 3.95 -0.59 -0.87
N VAL A 91 4.10 0.73 -0.73
CA VAL A 91 3.09 1.56 -0.05
C VAL A 91 2.16 2.20 -1.07
N VAL A 92 0.85 1.96 -0.92
CA VAL A 92 -0.20 2.62 -1.70
C VAL A 92 -1.19 3.30 -0.77
N ILE A 93 -1.80 4.39 -1.24
CA ILE A 93 -2.81 5.13 -0.50
C ILE A 93 -4.12 5.15 -1.27
N GLY A 94 -5.23 5.00 -0.54
CA GLY A 94 -6.56 5.29 -1.03
C GLY A 94 -7.32 6.21 -0.09
N GLY A 95 -8.44 6.74 -0.57
CA GLY A 95 -9.26 7.72 0.15
C GLY A 95 -9.25 9.08 -0.52
N THR A 96 -9.40 10.16 0.25
CA THR A 96 -9.55 11.51 -0.31
C THR A 96 -8.23 12.26 -0.20
N VAL A 97 -7.40 12.13 -1.24
CA VAL A 97 -6.12 12.84 -1.37
C VAL A 97 -6.27 13.98 -2.37
N PRO A 98 -6.01 15.25 -2.00
CA PRO A 98 -5.98 16.37 -2.93
C PRO A 98 -4.95 16.14 -4.05
N ARG A 99 -5.31 16.47 -5.30
CA ARG A 99 -4.44 16.24 -6.47
C ARG A 99 -3.07 16.90 -6.33
N GLN A 100 -3.02 18.07 -5.69
CA GLN A 100 -1.79 18.84 -5.47
C GLN A 100 -0.83 18.16 -4.48
N ASP A 101 -1.31 17.25 -3.64
CA ASP A 101 -0.48 16.56 -2.63
C ASP A 101 0.13 15.26 -3.19
N VAL A 102 -0.39 14.77 -4.33
CA VAL A 102 0.07 13.52 -4.97
C VAL A 102 1.56 13.55 -5.33
N PRO A 103 2.12 14.63 -5.93
CA PRO A 103 3.55 14.70 -6.22
C PRO A 103 4.42 14.53 -4.97
N VAL A 104 4.05 15.22 -3.89
CA VAL A 104 4.77 15.16 -2.61
C VAL A 104 4.75 13.75 -2.02
N LEU A 105 3.59 13.08 -2.05
CA LEU A 105 3.48 11.69 -1.59
C LEU A 105 4.36 10.74 -2.42
N LYS A 106 4.45 10.94 -3.74
CA LYS A 106 5.31 10.13 -4.61
C LYS A 106 6.79 10.36 -4.32
N GLU A 107 7.19 11.62 -4.08
CA GLU A 107 8.56 11.96 -3.68
C GLU A 107 8.97 11.30 -2.35
N MET A 108 8.03 11.14 -1.42
CA MET A 108 8.24 10.40 -0.17
C MET A 108 8.39 8.88 -0.36
N GLY A 109 8.04 8.36 -1.55
CA GLY A 109 8.11 6.94 -1.92
C GLY A 109 6.77 6.19 -1.89
N VAL A 110 5.64 6.89 -1.74
CA VAL A 110 4.32 6.28 -1.95
C VAL A 110 4.15 5.92 -3.43
N ALA A 111 3.94 4.64 -3.73
CA ALA A 111 3.97 4.15 -5.10
C ALA A 111 2.71 4.52 -5.89
N GLY A 112 1.54 4.51 -5.24
CA GLY A 112 0.24 4.72 -5.91
C GLY A 112 -0.77 5.43 -5.03
N VAL A 113 -1.58 6.30 -5.64
CA VAL A 113 -2.67 7.04 -5.00
C VAL A 113 -3.99 6.73 -5.73
N PHE A 114 -4.96 6.19 -5.01
CA PHE A 114 -6.24 5.71 -5.54
C PHE A 114 -7.42 6.44 -4.89
N GLY A 115 -7.95 7.44 -5.59
CA GLY A 115 -9.09 8.24 -5.12
C GLY A 115 -10.44 7.51 -5.18
N PRO A 116 -11.52 8.18 -4.75
CA PRO A 116 -12.88 7.66 -4.90
C PRO A 116 -13.18 7.33 -6.36
N GLY A 117 -13.75 6.13 -6.61
CA GLY A 117 -14.09 5.68 -7.96
C GLY A 117 -12.95 5.02 -8.74
N SER A 118 -11.75 4.90 -8.16
CA SER A 118 -10.64 4.17 -8.80
C SER A 118 -11.06 2.74 -9.19
N PRO A 119 -10.81 2.29 -10.43
CA PRO A 119 -11.19 0.94 -10.85
C PRO A 119 -10.46 -0.13 -10.06
N MET A 120 -11.21 -1.01 -9.41
CA MET A 120 -10.65 -2.07 -8.57
C MET A 120 -9.67 -2.99 -9.32
N PRO A 121 -9.90 -3.39 -10.58
CA PRO A 121 -8.94 -4.18 -11.35
C PRO A 121 -7.59 -3.47 -11.54
N GLU A 122 -7.58 -2.15 -11.73
CA GLU A 122 -6.35 -1.38 -11.90
C GLU A 122 -5.51 -1.37 -10.62
N ILE A 123 -6.15 -1.31 -9.44
CA ILE A 123 -5.45 -1.40 -8.16
C ILE A 123 -4.76 -2.76 -8.01
N VAL A 124 -5.45 -3.85 -8.40
CA VAL A 124 -4.91 -5.21 -8.35
C VAL A 124 -3.70 -5.37 -9.26
N GLU A 125 -3.80 -4.93 -10.52
CA GLU A 125 -2.70 -5.03 -11.47
C GLU A 125 -1.52 -4.17 -11.03
N PHE A 126 -1.76 -2.94 -10.57
CA PHE A 126 -0.72 -2.08 -10.01
C PHE A 126 0.05 -2.75 -8.87
N ILE A 127 -0.66 -3.39 -7.94
CA ILE A 127 -0.03 -4.13 -6.84
C ILE A 127 0.81 -5.30 -7.36
N ARG A 128 0.26 -6.10 -8.28
CA ARG A 128 0.96 -7.27 -8.85
C ARG A 128 2.26 -6.87 -9.54
N GLU A 129 2.22 -5.83 -10.35
CA GLU A 129 3.39 -5.30 -11.04
C GLU A 129 4.39 -4.68 -10.05
N GLY A 130 3.90 -3.87 -9.12
CA GLY A 130 4.74 -3.19 -8.12
C GLY A 130 5.52 -4.16 -7.24
N VAL A 131 4.89 -5.26 -6.80
CA VAL A 131 5.54 -6.32 -6.01
C VAL A 131 6.50 -7.14 -6.87
N ARG A 132 6.10 -7.53 -8.09
CA ARG A 132 6.97 -8.28 -9.01
C ARG A 132 8.29 -7.55 -9.26
N SER A 133 8.22 -6.25 -9.54
CA SER A 133 9.41 -5.41 -9.80
C SER A 133 10.34 -5.29 -8.58
N ARG A 134 9.80 -5.36 -7.36
CA ARG A 134 10.59 -5.28 -6.12
C ARG A 134 11.19 -6.61 -5.68
N ARG A 135 10.51 -7.73 -5.95
CA ARG A 135 11.02 -9.09 -5.69
C ARG A 135 12.10 -9.53 -6.70
N GLN A 136 12.15 -8.91 -7.88
CA GLN A 136 13.16 -9.19 -8.92
C GLN A 136 14.03 -7.97 -9.22
N PRO A 137 14.93 -7.55 -8.31
CA PRO A 137 15.90 -6.50 -8.60
C PRO A 137 16.91 -7.02 -9.66
N GLY A 138 16.57 -6.88 -10.94
CA GLY A 138 17.38 -7.34 -12.08
C GLY A 138 16.63 -7.60 -13.39
N ALA A 139 15.30 -7.63 -13.41
CA ALA A 139 14.50 -7.85 -14.62
C ALA A 139 14.24 -6.53 -15.40
N ARG A 140 15.32 -5.95 -15.94
CA ARG A 140 15.42 -5.00 -17.08
C ARG A 140 14.44 -3.81 -17.15
N THR A 141 15.03 -2.61 -17.06
CA THR A 141 14.86 -1.54 -18.04
C THR A 141 14.89 -2.15 -19.45
N LEU A 142 13.75 -2.23 -20.12
CA LEU A 142 13.73 -2.37 -21.57
C LEU A 142 13.81 -0.96 -22.12
N ASP A 143 14.99 -0.66 -22.68
CA ASP A 143 15.27 0.53 -23.47
C ASP A 143 14.12 0.84 -24.43
N ALA A 144 13.52 2.02 -24.26
CA ALA A 144 12.83 2.69 -25.35
C ALA A 144 13.90 3.25 -26.30
N ALA A 145 14.44 2.37 -27.14
CA ALA A 145 15.16 2.73 -28.35
C ALA A 145 14.32 2.28 -29.55
N THR A 146 13.45 3.16 -30.03
CA THR A 146 13.17 3.46 -31.44
C THR A 146 12.31 4.72 -31.50
#